data_AF-A0A8B0SKL1-F1
#
_entry.id   AF-A0A8B0SKL1-F1
#
_cell.length_a   1.000
_cell.length_b   1.000
_cell.length_c   1.000
_cell.angle_alpha   90.00
_cell.angle_beta   90.00
_cell.angle_gamma   90.00
#
_symmetry.space_group_name_H-M   'P 1'
#
loop_
_entity.id
_entity.type
_entity.pdbx_description
1 polymer ?
#
loop_
_entity_poly.entity_id
_entity_poly.type
_entity_poly.pdbx_seq_one_letter_code
_entity_poly.pdbx_strand_id
1 'polypeptide(L)'
;MILMDTGPLVALFDPQDPYHKHCSGLLKTIREPLITTIPVLTEVFHLLSPDSQGSKALRQFIERKALSVWFMDESALSTALNLMEKYIDRPMDLADASLVVAAQRLGTNRVFTVDRNDFFVYRVAVGHELRAFDVII
;
A
#
# COMPACT_ATOMS: atom_id res chain seq x y z
N MET A 1 -11.88 -3.87 3.14
CA MET A 1 -11.06 -3.09 2.19
C MET A 1 -9.63 -3.58 2.29
N ILE A 2 -8.88 -3.48 1.20
CA ILE A 2 -7.49 -3.95 1.12
C ILE A 2 -6.61 -2.75 0.83
N LEU A 3 -5.56 -2.58 1.63
CA LEU A 3 -4.53 -1.59 1.39
C LEU A 3 -3.56 -2.09 0.31
N MET A 4 -3.31 -1.28 -0.70
CA MET A 4 -2.42 -1.58 -1.82
C MET A 4 -1.08 -0.91 -1.59
N ASP A 5 -0.04 -1.73 -1.49
CA ASP A 5 1.36 -1.33 -1.37
C ASP A 5 2.00 -1.05 -2.75
N THR A 6 3.20 -0.45 -2.74
CA THR A 6 3.97 -0.06 -3.92
C THR A 6 4.23 -1.26 -4.83
N GLY A 7 4.71 -2.36 -4.27
CA GLY A 7 5.13 -3.53 -5.06
C GLY A 7 4.02 -4.10 -5.97
N PRO A 8 2.84 -4.49 -5.44
CA PRO A 8 1.75 -4.97 -6.29
C PRO A 8 1.23 -3.94 -7.27
N LEU A 9 1.23 -2.65 -6.93
CA LEU A 9 0.83 -1.60 -7.87
C LEU A 9 1.81 -1.51 -9.04
N VAL A 10 3.12 -1.48 -8.78
CA VAL A 10 4.14 -1.52 -9.83
C VAL A 10 3.97 -2.79 -10.67
N ALA A 11 3.86 -3.96 -10.03
CA ALA A 11 3.72 -5.23 -10.72
C ALA A 11 2.47 -5.30 -11.61
N LEU A 12 1.34 -4.73 -11.19
CA LEU A 12 0.13 -4.67 -12.00
C LEU A 12 0.28 -3.81 -13.27
N PHE A 13 1.11 -2.78 -13.21
CA PHE A 13 1.23 -1.77 -14.28
C PHE A 13 2.54 -1.82 -15.06
N ASP A 14 3.52 -2.65 -14.65
CA ASP A 14 4.69 -3.02 -15.45
C ASP A 14 4.60 -4.50 -15.88
N PRO A 15 4.32 -4.79 -17.17
CA PRO A 15 4.27 -6.16 -17.67
C PRO A 15 5.59 -6.93 -17.58
N GLN A 16 6.72 -6.25 -17.38
CA GLN A 16 8.03 -6.87 -17.21
C GLN A 16 8.34 -7.22 -15.75
N ASP A 17 7.55 -6.74 -14.80
CA ASP A 17 7.73 -7.07 -13.39
C ASP A 17 7.55 -8.59 -13.16
N PRO A 18 8.47 -9.24 -12.42
CA PRO A 18 8.39 -10.68 -12.14
C PRO A 18 7.07 -11.13 -11.49
N TYR A 19 6.43 -10.25 -10.73
CA TYR A 19 5.18 -10.52 -10.03
C TYR A 19 3.94 -10.15 -10.85
N HIS A 20 4.08 -9.58 -12.05
CA HIS A 20 2.96 -9.08 -12.87
C HIS A 20 1.83 -10.10 -13.03
N LYS A 21 2.16 -11.33 -13.44
CA LYS A 21 1.15 -12.39 -13.66
C LYS A 21 0.45 -12.80 -12.37
N HIS A 22 1.20 -12.86 -11.28
CA HIS A 22 0.70 -13.26 -9.97
C HIS A 22 -0.24 -12.21 -9.40
N CYS A 23 0.19 -10.94 -9.36
CA CYS A 23 -0.63 -9.83 -8.90
C CYS A 23 -1.88 -9.64 -9.77
N SER A 24 -1.75 -9.78 -11.09
CA SER A 24 -2.89 -9.73 -12.02
C SER A 24 -3.89 -10.87 -11.80
N GLY A 25 -3.41 -12.05 -11.39
CA GLY A 25 -4.25 -13.18 -11.02
C GLY A 25 -5.07 -12.91 -9.77
N LEU A 26 -4.42 -12.43 -8.71
CA LEU A 26 -5.07 -12.10 -7.44
C LEU A 26 -6.05 -10.93 -7.53
N LEU A 27 -5.71 -9.90 -8.31
CA LEU A 27 -6.61 -8.78 -8.54
C LEU A 27 -7.96 -9.24 -9.11
N LYS A 28 -7.98 -10.31 -9.94
CA LYS A 28 -9.22 -10.89 -10.49
C LYS A 28 -10.08 -11.59 -9.44
N THR A 29 -9.50 -12.05 -8.33
CA THR A 29 -10.23 -12.73 -7.25
C THR A 29 -10.74 -11.76 -6.19
N ILE A 30 -10.10 -10.60 -6.06
CA ILE A 30 -10.49 -9.55 -5.10
C ILE A 30 -11.82 -8.90 -5.53
N ARG A 31 -12.70 -8.69 -4.55
CA ARG A 31 -14.01 -8.00 -4.73
C ARG A 31 -14.17 -6.82 -3.79
N GLU A 32 -13.26 -6.68 -2.84
CA GLU A 32 -13.24 -5.64 -1.83
C GLU A 32 -12.66 -4.34 -2.40
N PRO A 33 -13.04 -3.17 -1.82
CA PRO A 33 -12.44 -1.90 -2.19
C PRO A 33 -10.93 -1.89 -1.96
N LEU A 34 -10.20 -1.38 -2.96
CA LEU A 34 -8.76 -1.17 -2.93
C LEU A 34 -8.45 0.28 -2.54
N ILE A 35 -7.54 0.46 -1.59
CA ILE A 35 -7.15 1.78 -1.09
C ILE A 35 -5.62 1.86 -1.06
N THR A 36 -5.04 3.01 -1.39
CA THR A 36 -3.62 3.29 -1.19
C THR A 36 -3.43 4.68 -0.58
N THR A 37 -2.19 5.13 -0.43
CA THR A 37 -1.83 6.44 0.11
C THR A 37 -1.00 7.25 -0.90
N ILE A 38 -0.87 8.56 -0.66
CA ILE A 38 -0.01 9.43 -1.50
C ILE A 38 1.47 9.04 -1.45
N PRO A 39 2.06 8.69 -0.28
CA PRO A 39 3.43 8.17 -0.23
C PRO A 39 3.66 6.94 -1.12
N VAL A 40 2.77 5.94 -1.07
CA VAL A 40 2.83 4.77 -1.95
C VAL A 40 2.73 5.18 -3.42
N LEU A 41 1.76 6.03 -3.79
CA LEU A 41 1.65 6.51 -5.17
C LEU A 41 2.90 7.24 -5.66
N THR A 42 3.60 7.93 -4.76
CA THR A 42 4.84 8.64 -5.10
C THR A 42 5.92 7.65 -5.52
N GLU A 43 6.09 6.54 -4.80
CA GLU A 43 7.02 5.47 -5.17
C GLU A 43 6.61 4.77 -6.46
N VAL A 44 5.32 4.44 -6.60
CA VAL A 44 4.82 3.77 -7.81
C VAL A 44 5.06 4.62 -9.05
N PHE A 45 4.77 5.93 -9.01
CA PHE A 45 5.04 6.82 -10.14
C PHE A 45 6.53 7.08 -10.36
N HIS A 46 7.35 7.02 -9.31
CA HIS A 46 8.81 7.07 -9.45
C HIS A 46 9.34 5.84 -10.19
N LEU A 47 8.83 4.65 -9.87
CA LEU A 47 9.25 3.38 -10.46
C LEU A 47 8.73 3.15 -11.88
N LEU A 48 7.47 3.52 -12.17
CA LEU A 48 6.87 3.26 -13.47
C LEU A 48 7.39 4.16 -14.61
N SER A 49 8.24 5.16 -14.36
CA SER A 49 8.60 6.25 -15.29
C SER A 49 7.38 7.10 -15.75
N PRO A 50 7.47 8.44 -15.76
CA PRO A 50 6.30 9.30 -16.04
C PRO A 50 5.59 9.07 -17.38
N ASP A 51 6.35 8.75 -18.42
CA ASP A 51 5.87 8.61 -19.80
C ASP A 51 5.49 7.16 -20.19
N SER A 52 5.60 6.21 -19.26
CA SER A 52 5.29 4.82 -19.56
C SER A 52 3.78 4.59 -19.74
N GLN A 53 3.45 3.51 -20.47
CA GLN A 53 2.07 3.05 -20.54
C GLN A 53 1.53 2.60 -19.17
N GLY A 54 2.41 2.09 -18.29
CA GLY A 54 2.05 1.70 -16.92
C GLY A 54 1.58 2.89 -16.08
N SER A 55 2.36 3.98 -16.08
CA SER A 55 1.98 5.23 -15.41
C SER A 55 0.65 5.79 -15.94
N LYS A 56 0.45 5.77 -17.26
CA LYS A 56 -0.82 6.16 -17.89
C LYS A 56 -1.98 5.26 -17.46
N ALA A 57 -1.78 3.94 -17.41
CA ALA A 57 -2.80 2.99 -17.02
C ALA A 57 -3.18 3.13 -15.54
N LEU A 58 -2.20 3.35 -14.64
CA LEU A 58 -2.45 3.62 -13.23
C LEU A 58 -3.29 4.89 -13.03
N ARG A 59 -2.97 5.99 -13.74
CA ARG A 59 -3.79 7.21 -13.71
C ARG A 59 -5.24 6.92 -14.09
N GLN A 60 -5.47 6.20 -15.17
CA GLN A 60 -6.83 5.80 -15.59
C GLN A 60 -7.52 4.90 -14.56
N PHE A 61 -6.77 4.00 -13.90
CA PHE A 61 -7.30 3.13 -12.86
C PHE A 61 -7.79 3.93 -11.64
N ILE A 62 -7.05 4.96 -11.25
CA ILE A 62 -7.42 5.90 -10.17
C ILE A 62 -8.62 6.78 -10.60
N GLU A 63 -8.60 7.36 -11.80
CA GLU A 63 -9.70 8.20 -12.32
C GLU A 63 -11.03 7.44 -12.40
N ARG A 64 -10.97 6.14 -12.72
CA ARG A 64 -12.12 5.23 -12.72
C ARG A 64 -12.54 4.77 -11.32
N LYS A 65 -11.89 5.24 -10.26
CA LYS A 65 -12.11 4.87 -8.86
C LYS A 65 -11.93 3.38 -8.58
N ALA A 66 -11.15 2.68 -9.40
CA ALA A 66 -10.80 1.28 -9.15
C ALA A 66 -9.74 1.15 -8.03
N LEU A 67 -9.00 2.23 -7.77
CA LEU A 67 -8.15 2.42 -6.60
C LEU A 67 -8.54 3.73 -5.92
N SER A 68 -8.94 3.68 -4.66
CA SER A 68 -9.19 4.87 -3.85
C SER A 68 -7.90 5.32 -3.17
N VAL A 69 -7.79 6.62 -2.90
CA VAL A 69 -6.64 7.20 -2.19
C VAL A 69 -7.10 7.71 -0.84
N TRP A 70 -6.47 7.22 0.22
CA TRP A 70 -6.62 7.75 1.57
C TRP A 70 -5.58 8.83 1.82
N PHE A 71 -6.03 9.98 2.33
CA PHE A 71 -5.20 11.15 2.57
C PHE A 71 -4.85 11.27 4.04
N MET A 72 -3.56 11.49 4.33
CA MET A 72 -3.09 11.77 5.68
C MET A 72 -3.42 13.20 6.06
N ASP A 73 -4.02 13.39 7.24
CA ASP A 73 -4.04 14.67 7.92
C ASP A 73 -2.76 14.87 8.76
N GLU A 74 -2.66 16.00 9.46
CA GLU A 74 -1.52 16.33 10.31
C GLU A 74 -1.29 15.30 11.44
N SER A 75 -2.39 14.80 12.04
CA SER A 75 -2.31 13.78 13.11
C SER A 75 -1.81 12.44 12.57
N ALA A 76 -2.27 12.04 11.38
CA ALA A 76 -1.82 10.86 10.69
C ALA A 76 -0.35 10.96 10.30
N LEU A 77 0.09 12.11 9.77
CA LEU A 77 1.49 12.36 9.44
C LEU A 77 2.37 12.25 10.69
N SER A 78 2.00 12.92 11.80
CA SER A 78 2.75 12.81 13.06
C SER A 78 2.83 11.37 13.56
N THR A 79 1.73 10.61 13.45
CA THR A 79 1.71 9.18 13.82
C THR A 79 2.65 8.35 12.92
N ALA A 80 2.66 8.61 11.62
CA ALA A 80 3.54 7.92 10.67
C ALA A 80 5.02 8.18 10.99
N LEU A 81 5.40 9.43 11.25
CA LEU A 81 6.78 9.78 11.62
C LEU A 81 7.21 9.10 12.92
N ASN A 82 6.34 9.04 13.94
CA ASN A 82 6.62 8.32 15.18
C ASN A 82 6.77 6.80 14.95
N LEU A 83 6.04 6.22 13.98
CA LEU A 83 6.20 4.80 13.62
C LEU A 83 7.56 4.55 12.97
N MET A 84 8.03 5.45 12.10
CA MET A 84 9.35 5.35 11.50
C MET A 84 10.46 5.35 12.55
N GLU A 85 10.35 6.19 13.59
CA GLU A 85 11.26 6.16 14.74
C GLU A 85 11.14 4.85 15.54
N LYS A 86 9.92 4.37 15.77
CA LYS A 86 9.67 3.13 16.53
C LYS A 86 10.28 1.90 15.85
N TYR A 87 10.24 1.84 14.52
CA TYR A 87 10.78 0.72 13.75
C TYR A 87 12.18 1.02 13.20
N ILE A 88 12.97 1.92 13.80
CA ILE A 88 14.29 2.30 13.26
C ILE A 88 15.25 1.12 13.00
N ASP A 89 15.13 0.02 13.77
CA ASP A 89 15.92 -1.20 13.60
C ASP A 89 15.57 -2.00 12.32
N ARG A 90 14.46 -1.65 11.67
CA ARG A 90 13.99 -2.15 10.38
C ARG A 90 13.44 -0.97 9.58
N PRO A 91 14.26 -0.31 8.75
CA PRO A 91 13.97 1.03 8.25
C PRO A 91 12.61 1.09 7.55
N MET A 92 11.58 1.50 8.31
CA MET A 92 10.24 1.76 7.83
C MET A 92 10.27 3.09 7.10
N ASP A 93 9.91 3.08 5.82
CA ASP A 93 9.74 4.31 5.06
C ASP A 93 8.37 4.94 5.30
N LEU A 94 8.15 6.09 4.66
CA LEU A 94 6.88 6.82 4.78
C LEU A 94 5.73 6.10 4.08
N ALA A 95 5.98 5.29 3.05
CA ALA A 95 4.95 4.52 2.35
C ALA A 95 4.37 3.46 3.29
N ASP A 96 5.21 2.63 3.89
CA ASP A 96 4.85 1.65 4.91
C ASP A 96 4.15 2.30 6.09
N ALA A 97 4.75 3.35 6.67
CA ALA A 97 4.18 4.04 7.82
C ALA A 97 2.79 4.59 7.50
N SER A 98 2.61 5.16 6.29
CA SER A 98 1.31 5.67 5.86
C SER A 98 0.24 4.58 5.72
N LEU A 99 0.62 3.38 5.25
CA LEU A 99 -0.29 2.23 5.17
C LEU A 99 -0.67 1.72 6.56
N VAL A 100 0.28 1.68 7.51
CA VAL A 100 -0.03 1.32 8.90
C VAL A 100 -1.01 2.30 9.53
N VAL A 101 -0.82 3.61 9.33
CA VAL A 101 -1.76 4.62 9.86
C VAL A 101 -3.11 4.54 9.15
N ALA A 102 -3.13 4.35 7.83
CA ALA A 102 -4.37 4.15 7.08
C ALA A 102 -5.14 2.93 7.60
N ALA A 103 -4.44 1.82 7.87
CA ALA A 103 -5.00 0.60 8.43
C ALA A 103 -5.70 0.86 9.78
N GLN A 104 -5.03 1.59 10.68
CA GLN A 104 -5.57 1.99 11.98
C GLN A 104 -6.84 2.85 11.84
N ARG A 105 -6.80 3.86 10.96
CA ARG A 105 -7.91 4.82 10.76
C ARG A 105 -9.12 4.18 10.08
N LEU A 106 -8.88 3.23 9.19
CA LEU A 106 -9.91 2.55 8.42
C LEU A 106 -10.41 1.25 9.07
N GLY A 107 -9.81 0.85 10.19
CA GLY A 107 -10.17 -0.37 10.92
C GLY A 107 -9.92 -1.66 10.13
N THR A 108 -8.95 -1.66 9.21
CA THR A 108 -8.55 -2.84 8.44
C THR A 108 -7.16 -3.30 8.86
N ASN A 109 -6.87 -4.59 8.71
CA ASN A 109 -5.52 -5.13 8.83
C ASN A 109 -5.10 -5.88 7.56
N ARG A 110 -5.83 -5.70 6.44
CA ARG A 110 -5.55 -6.41 5.19
C ARG A 110 -4.69 -5.55 4.27
N VAL A 111 -3.55 -6.09 3.84
CA VAL A 111 -2.62 -5.42 2.94
C VAL A 111 -2.26 -6.36 1.80
N PHE A 112 -2.25 -5.84 0.57
CA PHE A 112 -1.68 -6.50 -0.57
C PHE A 112 -0.28 -5.93 -0.78
N THR A 113 0.73 -6.77 -0.58
CA THR A 113 2.14 -6.46 -0.82
C THR A 113 2.85 -7.67 -1.44
N VAL A 114 3.97 -7.44 -2.12
CA VAL A 114 4.92 -8.49 -2.50
C VAL A 114 6.07 -8.60 -1.49
N ASP A 115 6.28 -7.59 -0.64
CA ASP A 115 7.24 -7.64 0.45
C ASP A 115 6.62 -8.29 1.68
N ARG A 116 7.10 -9.49 1.95
CA ARG A 116 6.62 -10.31 3.07
C ARG A 116 7.18 -9.82 4.39
N ASN A 117 8.41 -9.31 4.43
CA ASN A 117 9.17 -9.24 5.67
C ASN A 117 8.70 -8.14 6.61
N ASP A 118 8.26 -7.02 6.05
CA ASP A 118 7.96 -5.81 6.80
C ASP A 118 6.55 -5.86 7.42
N PHE A 119 5.54 -6.12 6.59
CA PHE A 119 4.15 -6.21 7.05
C PHE A 119 3.86 -7.37 8.00
N PHE A 120 4.68 -8.43 8.03
CA PHE A 120 4.57 -9.46 9.07
C PHE A 120 5.01 -8.99 10.46
N VAL A 121 5.85 -7.95 10.55
CA VAL A 121 6.33 -7.40 11.82
C VAL A 121 5.51 -6.21 12.28
N TYR A 122 5.02 -5.39 11.36
CA TYR A 122 4.17 -4.27 11.72
C TYR A 122 2.87 -4.72 12.42
N ARG A 123 2.35 -3.82 13.27
CA ARG A 123 1.13 -4.04 14.04
C ARG A 123 0.18 -2.88 13.86
N VAL A 124 -1.09 -3.20 13.63
CA VAL A 124 -2.18 -2.23 13.49
C VAL A 124 -2.90 -2.12 14.82
N ALA A 125 -2.93 -0.92 15.38
CA ALA A 125 -3.77 -0.61 16.53
C ALA A 125 -5.22 -0.35 16.08
N VAL A 126 -6.14 -1.22 16.46
CA VAL A 126 -7.58 -1.08 16.18
C VAL A 126 -8.32 -1.08 17.51
N GLY A 127 -8.75 0.11 17.95
CA GLY A 127 -9.28 0.28 19.30
C GLY A 127 -8.21 -0.02 20.36
N HIS A 128 -8.45 -1.04 21.19
CA HIS A 128 -7.51 -1.49 22.22
C HIS A 128 -6.66 -2.70 21.79
N GLU A 129 -6.87 -3.22 20.59
CA GLU A 129 -6.17 -4.42 20.10
C GLU A 129 -5.02 -4.07 19.16
N LEU A 130 -3.92 -4.81 19.28
CA LEU A 130 -2.83 -4.82 18.31
C LEU A 130 -2.97 -6.06 17.43
N ARG A 131 -3.22 -5.86 16.13
CA ARG A 131 -3.40 -6.93 15.15
C ARG A 131 -2.20 -7.02 14.21
N ALA A 132 -1.83 -8.24 13.85
CA ALA A 132 -0.94 -8.47 12.72
C ALA A 132 -1.69 -8.18 11.41
N PHE A 133 -0.94 -7.84 10.36
CA PHE A 133 -1.51 -7.74 9.02
C PHE A 133 -1.90 -9.11 8.48
N ASP A 134 -3.08 -9.18 7.88
CA ASP A 134 -3.48 -10.22 6.95
C ASP A 134 -2.89 -9.87 5.58
N VAL A 135 -1.76 -10.51 5.27
CA VAL A 135 -0.97 -10.21 4.08
C VAL A 135 -1.47 -11.05 2.90
N ILE A 136 -1.96 -10.36 1.88
CA ILE A 136 -2.34 -10.94 0.59
C ILE A 136 -1.09 -10.89 -0.29
N ILE A 137 -0.53 -12.05 -0.64
CA ILE A 137 0.61 -12.15 -1.57
C ILE A 137 0.22 -12.85 -2.83
#